data_AF-M5IGZ9-F1
#
_entry.id   AF-M5IGZ9-F1
#
_cell.length_a   1.000
_cell.length_b   1.000
_cell.length_c   1.000
_cell.angle_alpha   90.00
_cell.angle_beta   90.00
_cell.angle_gamma   90.00
#
_symmetry.space_group_name_H-M   'P 1'
#
loop_
_entity.id
_entity.type
_entity.pdbx_description
1 polymer ?
#
loop_
_entity_poly.entity_id
_entity_poly.type
_entity_poly.pdbx_seq_one_letter_code
_entity_poly.pdbx_strand_id
1 'polypeptide(L)'
;MTTNELKDAAIFVMAYSFLKMDSTQELGLFINKKASKFIDELLAAMFPIVQYYHEFRKRIDTQISALDNKAAVRKENFGTTAPQLACDLLYLRFAPNERKGQKLAPILAEFYALNKDKIMYIANKSYDTKYRKEAEDSQRLAYFYIENI
;
A
#
# COMPACT_ATOMS: atom_id res chain seq x y z
N MET A 1 -15.77 -11.91 7.68
CA MET A 1 -14.37 -11.69 7.28
C MET A 1 -13.49 -12.87 7.68
N THR A 2 -12.79 -13.46 6.73
CA THR A 2 -11.82 -14.55 6.98
C THR A 2 -10.49 -14.01 7.53
N THR A 3 -9.61 -14.87 8.06
CA THR A 3 -8.26 -14.45 8.50
C THR A 3 -7.43 -13.89 7.35
N ASN A 4 -7.50 -14.49 6.15
CA ASN A 4 -6.76 -14.00 4.99
C ASN A 4 -7.28 -12.64 4.51
N GLU A 5 -8.60 -12.47 4.51
CA GLU A 5 -9.23 -11.19 4.18
C GLU A 5 -8.86 -10.10 5.21
N LEU A 6 -8.78 -10.42 6.50
CA LEU A 6 -8.33 -9.48 7.53
C LEU A 6 -6.90 -8.99 7.25
N LYS A 7 -6.00 -9.90 6.86
CA LYS A 7 -4.61 -9.55 6.49
C LYS A 7 -4.58 -8.68 5.22
N ASP A 8 -5.36 -9.05 4.20
CA ASP A 8 -5.47 -8.25 2.97
C ASP A 8 -6.02 -6.84 3.26
N ALA A 9 -7.05 -6.73 4.11
CA ALA A 9 -7.64 -5.47 4.54
C ALA A 9 -6.66 -4.62 5.37
N ALA A 10 -5.84 -5.24 6.21
CA ALA A 10 -4.83 -4.52 6.98
C ALA A 10 -3.72 -3.93 6.08
N ILE A 11 -3.22 -4.69 5.09
CA ILE A 11 -2.30 -4.14 4.07
C ILE A 11 -2.98 -3.03 3.27
N PHE A 12 -4.26 -3.18 2.92
CA PHE A 12 -5.02 -2.17 2.20
C PHE A 12 -5.13 -0.84 2.97
N VAL A 13 -5.51 -0.91 4.24
CA VAL A 13 -5.67 0.26 5.11
C VAL A 13 -4.31 0.93 5.39
N MET A 14 -3.25 0.14 5.53
CA MET A 14 -1.88 0.66 5.64
C MET A 14 -1.46 1.42 4.38
N ALA A 15 -1.65 0.82 3.19
CA ALA A 15 -1.37 1.48 1.92
C ALA A 15 -2.18 2.78 1.72
N TYR A 16 -3.47 2.76 2.10
CA TYR A 16 -4.30 3.98 2.08
C TYR A 16 -3.72 5.07 2.97
N SER A 17 -3.25 4.70 4.16
CA SER A 17 -2.69 5.65 5.13
C SER A 17 -1.40 6.28 4.60
N PHE A 18 -0.51 5.48 3.99
CA PHE A 18 0.71 5.97 3.35
C PHE A 18 0.44 6.92 2.17
N LEU A 19 -0.51 6.59 1.30
CA LEU A 19 -0.92 7.49 0.21
C LEU A 19 -1.51 8.80 0.75
N LYS A 20 -2.28 8.71 1.84
CA LYS A 20 -2.91 9.88 2.46
C LYS A 20 -1.89 10.82 3.10
N MET A 21 -0.85 10.27 3.75
CA MET A 21 0.24 11.06 4.35
C MET A 21 0.95 11.93 3.32
N ASP A 22 1.06 11.47 2.08
CA ASP A 22 1.75 12.19 1.00
C ASP A 22 0.81 13.13 0.20
N SER A 23 -0.51 12.90 0.26
CA SER A 23 -1.52 13.70 -0.45
C SER A 23 -1.81 15.07 0.17
N THR A 24 -1.27 15.36 1.36
CA THR A 24 -1.40 16.68 1.95
C THR A 24 -0.56 17.66 1.13
N GLN A 25 -1.23 18.61 0.46
CA GLN A 25 -0.63 19.57 -0.48
C GLN A 25 0.52 20.41 0.11
N GLU A 26 0.73 20.36 1.43
CA GLU A 26 1.88 20.95 2.12
C GLU A 26 3.23 20.38 1.63
N LEU A 27 3.25 19.17 1.06
CA LEU A 27 4.47 18.51 0.57
C LEU A 27 4.79 18.78 -0.92
N GLY A 28 3.93 19.51 -1.64
CA GLY A 28 4.11 19.81 -3.07
C GLY A 28 3.76 18.65 -4.01
N LEU A 29 4.13 18.75 -5.30
CA LEU A 29 3.92 17.66 -6.27
C LEU A 29 4.86 16.49 -5.95
N PHE A 30 4.30 15.30 -5.62
CA PHE A 30 5.05 14.07 -5.34
C PHE A 30 6.24 13.85 -6.29
N ILE A 31 5.93 13.58 -7.57
CA ILE A 31 6.93 13.42 -8.64
C ILE A 31 6.61 14.33 -9.82
N ASN A 32 5.35 14.30 -10.24
CA ASN A 32 4.81 15.14 -11.30
C ASN A 32 3.28 15.20 -11.17
N LYS A 33 2.66 16.11 -11.92
CA LYS A 33 1.20 16.33 -11.91
C LYS A 33 0.38 15.07 -12.22
N LYS A 34 0.87 14.19 -13.09
CA LYS A 34 0.17 12.94 -13.44
C LYS A 34 0.22 11.93 -12.29
N ALA A 35 1.38 11.75 -11.66
CA ALA A 35 1.54 10.87 -10.49
C ALA A 35 0.68 11.36 -9.31
N SER A 36 0.70 12.66 -9.02
CA SER A 36 -0.15 13.25 -7.97
C SER A 36 -1.64 13.03 -8.26
N LYS A 37 -2.09 13.25 -9.50
CA LYS A 37 -3.49 12.96 -9.89
C LYS A 37 -3.86 11.50 -9.69
N PHE A 38 -2.95 10.56 -10.00
CA PHE A 38 -3.21 9.14 -9.79
C PHE A 38 -3.27 8.78 -8.30
N ILE A 39 -2.50 9.43 -7.44
CA ILE A 39 -2.62 9.28 -5.98
C ILE A 39 -4.02 9.73 -5.53
N ASP A 40 -4.49 10.90 -5.99
CA ASP A 40 -5.84 11.41 -5.64
C ASP A 40 -6.94 10.46 -6.10
N GLU A 41 -6.85 9.96 -7.35
CA GLU A 41 -7.79 8.99 -7.91
C GLU A 41 -7.77 7.66 -7.13
N LEU A 42 -6.59 7.19 -6.72
CA LEU A 42 -6.46 6.00 -5.88
C LEU A 42 -7.08 6.22 -4.50
N LEU A 43 -6.82 7.35 -3.85
CA LEU A 43 -7.40 7.68 -2.55
C LEU A 43 -8.93 7.73 -2.60
N ALA A 44 -9.49 8.33 -3.66
CA ALA A 44 -10.93 8.35 -3.90
C ALA A 44 -11.51 6.94 -4.11
N ALA A 45 -10.81 6.07 -4.85
CA ALA A 45 -11.23 4.69 -5.07
C ALA A 45 -11.09 3.81 -3.80
N MET A 46 -10.08 4.08 -2.96
CA MET A 46 -9.83 3.32 -1.74
C MET A 46 -10.78 3.70 -0.61
N PHE A 47 -11.18 4.97 -0.52
CA PHE A 47 -12.00 5.49 0.57
C PHE A 47 -13.27 4.67 0.86
N PRO A 48 -14.15 4.35 -0.12
CA PRO A 48 -15.36 3.57 0.16
C PRO A 48 -15.05 2.16 0.69
N ILE A 49 -13.93 1.56 0.27
CA ILE A 49 -13.50 0.22 0.73
C ILE A 49 -12.93 0.30 2.15
N VAL A 50 -12.20 1.37 2.48
CA VAL A 50 -11.79 1.64 3.87
C VAL A 50 -13.02 1.82 4.76
N GLN A 51 -14.06 2.52 4.29
CA GLN A 51 -15.32 2.64 5.02
C GLN A 51 -16.03 1.29 5.21
N TYR A 52 -16.02 0.43 4.18
CA TYR A 52 -16.55 -0.94 4.29
C TYR A 52 -15.86 -1.73 5.41
N TYR A 53 -14.54 -1.61 5.55
CA TYR A 53 -13.78 -2.31 6.59
C TYR A 53 -13.83 -1.62 7.97
N HIS A 54 -14.52 -0.47 8.12
CA HIS A 54 -14.58 0.26 9.38
C HIS A 54 -15.19 -0.56 10.52
N GLU A 55 -16.16 -1.44 10.23
CA GLU A 55 -16.73 -2.36 11.23
C GLU A 55 -15.67 -3.27 11.87
N PHE A 56 -14.61 -3.59 11.13
CA PHE A 56 -13.52 -4.46 11.59
C PHE A 56 -12.28 -3.70 12.04
N ARG A 57 -12.36 -2.38 12.15
CA ARG A 57 -11.23 -1.48 12.43
C ARG A 57 -10.34 -1.96 13.57
N LYS A 58 -10.92 -2.32 14.73
CA LYS A 58 -10.13 -2.78 15.88
C LYS A 58 -9.22 -3.98 15.56
N ARG A 59 -9.72 -4.93 14.76
CA ARG A 59 -8.95 -6.12 14.35
C ARG A 59 -7.87 -5.75 13.35
N ILE A 60 -8.18 -4.84 12.42
CA ILE A 60 -7.24 -4.33 11.42
C ILE A 60 -6.11 -3.54 12.10
N ASP A 61 -6.45 -2.62 13.00
CA ASP A 61 -5.49 -1.80 13.75
C ASP A 61 -4.55 -2.68 14.59
N THR A 62 -5.05 -3.80 15.11
CA THR A 62 -4.22 -4.79 15.83
C THR A 62 -3.19 -5.45 14.90
N GLN A 63 -3.57 -5.81 13.67
CA GLN A 63 -2.63 -6.38 12.68
C GLN A 63 -1.57 -5.35 12.28
N ILE A 64 -1.99 -4.12 12.01
CA ILE A 64 -1.11 -3.00 11.66
C ILE A 64 -0.11 -2.72 12.80
N SER A 65 -0.60 -2.62 14.04
CA SER A 65 0.25 -2.37 15.21
C SER A 65 1.26 -3.50 15.44
N ALA A 66 0.87 -4.75 15.20
CA ALA A 66 1.78 -5.89 15.29
C ALA A 66 2.91 -5.81 14.24
N LEU A 67 2.59 -5.35 13.03
CA LEU A 67 3.57 -5.12 11.98
C LEU A 67 4.55 -3.99 12.32
N ASP A 68 4.04 -2.85 12.80
CA ASP A 68 4.87 -1.71 13.17
C ASP A 68 5.85 -2.08 14.30
N ASN A 69 5.39 -2.85 15.28
CA ASN A 69 6.24 -3.37 16.34
C ASN A 69 7.35 -4.28 15.79
N LYS A 70 7.03 -5.18 14.85
CA LYS A 70 8.04 -6.03 14.21
C LYS A 70 9.05 -5.21 13.41
N ALA A 71 8.59 -4.19 12.68
CA ALA A 71 9.45 -3.28 11.93
C ALA A 71 10.44 -2.56 12.87
N ALA A 72 9.92 -2.03 13.99
CA ALA A 72 10.73 -1.33 15.00
C ALA A 72 11.80 -2.23 15.64
N VAL A 73 11.48 -3.50 15.88
CA VAL A 73 12.43 -4.47 16.47
C VAL A 73 13.53 -4.88 15.49
N ARG A 74 13.27 -4.84 14.17
CA ARG A 74 14.23 -5.28 13.14
C ARG A 74 15.49 -4.40 13.05
N LYS A 75 15.43 -3.13 13.51
CA LYS A 75 16.56 -2.17 13.50
C LYS A 75 17.27 -2.03 12.14
N GLU A 76 16.53 -2.21 11.04
CA GLU A 76 17.02 -1.96 9.68
C GLU A 76 16.55 -0.57 9.24
N ASN A 77 17.44 0.17 8.55
CA ASN A 77 17.08 1.44 7.90
C ASN A 77 16.58 1.14 6.49
N PHE A 78 15.44 1.71 6.11
CA PHE A 78 14.86 1.58 4.77
C PHE A 78 14.73 2.96 4.13
N GLY A 79 15.24 3.12 2.91
CA GLY A 79 14.95 4.27 2.06
C GLY A 79 13.73 3.98 1.17
N THR A 80 12.57 4.57 1.48
CA THR A 80 11.41 4.54 0.59
C THR A 80 10.61 5.83 0.64
N THR A 81 9.87 6.14 -0.44
CA THR A 81 8.76 7.09 -0.40
C THR A 81 7.47 6.40 0.02
N ALA A 82 6.57 7.12 0.70
CA ALA A 82 5.30 6.55 1.18
C ALA A 82 4.38 6.07 0.04
N PRO A 83 4.20 6.81 -1.07
CA PRO A 83 3.36 6.35 -2.18
C PRO A 83 3.92 5.12 -2.90
N GLN A 84 5.24 5.02 -3.01
CA GLN A 84 5.88 3.85 -3.60
C GLN A 84 5.68 2.61 -2.72
N LEU A 85 5.93 2.72 -1.41
CA LEU A 85 5.69 1.64 -0.47
C LEU A 85 4.23 1.19 -0.50
N ALA A 86 3.28 2.13 -0.54
CA ALA A 86 1.86 1.82 -0.66
C ALA A 86 1.55 1.04 -1.94
N CYS A 87 2.13 1.45 -3.07
CA CYS A 87 1.91 0.78 -4.35
C CYS A 87 2.56 -0.60 -4.41
N ASP A 88 3.77 -0.76 -3.86
CA ASP A 88 4.44 -2.05 -3.75
C ASP A 88 3.67 -3.02 -2.84
N LEU A 89 3.15 -2.53 -1.69
CA LEU A 89 2.28 -3.31 -0.82
C LEU A 89 1.03 -3.81 -1.55
N LEU A 90 0.34 -2.93 -2.29
CA LEU A 90 -0.85 -3.31 -3.06
C LEU A 90 -0.50 -4.31 -4.17
N TYR A 91 0.56 -4.06 -4.94
CA TYR A 91 0.98 -4.94 -6.01
C TYR A 91 1.35 -6.33 -5.48
N LEU A 92 2.31 -6.40 -4.55
CA LEU A 92 2.83 -7.67 -4.03
C LEU A 92 1.77 -8.47 -3.27
N ARG A 93 0.81 -7.81 -2.61
CA ARG A 93 -0.24 -8.52 -1.89
C ARG A 93 -1.41 -8.93 -2.79
N PHE A 94 -1.79 -8.13 -3.78
CA PHE A 94 -3.07 -8.32 -4.51
C PHE A 94 -2.91 -8.92 -5.89
N ALA A 95 -1.72 -8.81 -6.50
CA ALA A 95 -1.48 -9.37 -7.83
C ALA A 95 -1.70 -10.89 -7.84
N PRO A 96 -2.52 -11.43 -8.78
CA PRO A 96 -2.84 -12.87 -8.79
C PRO A 96 -1.62 -13.79 -8.83
N ASN A 97 -0.56 -13.39 -9.54
CA ASN A 97 0.71 -14.11 -9.63
C ASN A 97 1.47 -14.19 -8.29
N GLU A 98 1.29 -13.21 -7.40
CA GLU A 98 1.99 -13.15 -6.11
C GLU A 98 1.26 -13.94 -5.01
N ARG A 99 -0.02 -14.27 -5.23
CA ARG A 99 -0.90 -14.84 -4.19
C ARG A 99 -0.85 -16.36 -4.06
N LYS A 100 -0.03 -17.07 -4.84
CA LYS A 100 0.16 -18.54 -4.75
C LYS A 100 -1.17 -19.33 -4.67
N GLY A 101 -2.19 -18.90 -5.43
CA GLY A 101 -3.52 -19.52 -5.45
C GLY A 101 -4.53 -19.02 -4.39
N GLN A 102 -4.13 -18.15 -3.47
CA GLN A 102 -5.05 -17.55 -2.49
C GLN A 102 -5.97 -16.52 -3.16
N LYS A 103 -7.28 -16.70 -3.01
CA LYS A 103 -8.28 -15.73 -3.52
C LYS A 103 -8.24 -14.44 -2.70
N LEU A 104 -8.40 -13.31 -3.39
CA LEU A 104 -8.61 -12.01 -2.78
C LEU A 104 -10.12 -11.80 -2.58
N ALA A 105 -10.52 -11.08 -1.54
CA ALA A 105 -11.93 -10.74 -1.34
C ALA A 105 -12.48 -9.97 -2.55
N PRO A 106 -13.72 -10.20 -3.00
CA PRO A 106 -14.24 -9.63 -4.24
C PRO A 106 -14.08 -8.10 -4.35
N ILE A 107 -14.36 -7.37 -3.26
CA ILE A 107 -14.23 -5.91 -3.21
C ILE A 107 -12.78 -5.43 -3.43
N LEU A 108 -11.79 -6.15 -2.87
CA LEU A 108 -10.37 -5.85 -3.05
C LEU A 108 -9.87 -6.30 -4.43
N ALA A 109 -10.40 -7.41 -4.96
CA ALA A 109 -10.07 -7.90 -6.29
C ALA A 109 -10.54 -6.95 -7.39
N GLU A 110 -11.77 -6.44 -7.27
CA GLU A 110 -12.33 -5.44 -8.17
C GLU A 110 -11.53 -4.14 -8.11
N PHE A 111 -11.22 -3.64 -6.90
CA PHE A 111 -10.36 -2.48 -6.72
C PHE A 111 -9.02 -2.64 -7.46
N TYR A 112 -8.35 -3.77 -7.24
CA TYR A 112 -7.05 -4.01 -7.84
C TYR A 112 -7.14 -4.09 -9.37
N ALA A 113 -8.12 -4.81 -9.89
CA ALA A 113 -8.33 -4.94 -11.33
C ALA A 113 -8.53 -3.58 -12.03
N LEU A 114 -9.28 -2.67 -11.40
CA LEU A 114 -9.56 -1.33 -11.93
C LEU A 114 -8.41 -0.33 -11.78
N ASN A 115 -7.45 -0.60 -10.89
CA ASN A 115 -6.42 0.38 -10.51
C ASN A 115 -4.97 -0.09 -10.67
N LYS A 116 -4.72 -1.36 -11.04
CA LYS A 116 -3.37 -1.95 -11.19
C LYS A 116 -2.43 -1.11 -12.05
N ASP A 117 -2.92 -0.48 -13.11
CA ASP A 117 -2.07 0.31 -14.02
C ASP A 117 -1.61 1.62 -13.36
N LYS A 118 -2.46 2.24 -12.51
CA LYS A 118 -2.09 3.43 -11.73
C LYS A 118 -1.08 3.07 -10.64
N ILE A 119 -1.32 1.95 -9.94
CA ILE A 119 -0.42 1.40 -8.92
C ILE A 119 0.96 1.16 -9.53
N MET A 120 1.02 0.47 -10.67
CA MET A 120 2.27 0.18 -11.38
C MET A 120 2.97 1.44 -11.89
N TYR A 121 2.20 2.42 -12.37
CA TYR A 121 2.75 3.70 -12.81
C TYR A 121 3.45 4.46 -11.67
N ILE A 122 2.83 4.55 -10.49
CA ILE A 122 3.39 5.26 -9.34
C ILE A 122 4.62 4.53 -8.80
N ALA A 123 4.55 3.20 -8.66
CA ALA A 123 5.67 2.38 -8.20
C ALA A 123 6.91 2.57 -9.10
N ASN A 124 6.75 2.39 -10.42
CA ASN A 124 7.86 2.52 -11.37
C ASN A 124 8.41 3.95 -11.45
N LYS A 125 7.54 4.97 -11.40
CA LYS A 125 8.00 6.35 -11.54
C LYS A 125 8.87 6.80 -10.36
N SER A 126 8.67 6.21 -9.19
CA SER A 126 9.49 6.50 -8.01
C SER A 126 10.95 6.05 -8.21
N TYR A 127 11.17 4.93 -8.91
CA TYR A 127 12.51 4.43 -9.28
C TYR A 127 13.21 5.24 -10.37
N ASP A 128 12.46 5.82 -11.32
CA ASP A 128 13.01 6.48 -12.51
C ASP A 128 13.40 7.96 -12.29
N THR A 129 13.19 8.51 -11.09
CA THR A 129 13.29 9.96 -10.87
C THR A 129 14.35 10.33 -9.84
N LYS A 130 14.44 11.61 -9.48
CA LYS A 130 15.38 12.11 -8.47
C LYS A 130 15.22 11.42 -7.10
N TYR A 131 14.09 10.76 -6.87
CA TYR A 131 13.78 10.01 -5.65
C TYR A 131 14.33 8.58 -5.65
N ARG A 132 15.07 8.17 -6.69
CA ARG A 132 15.58 6.79 -6.83
C ARG A 132 16.39 6.33 -5.62
N LYS A 133 17.21 7.23 -5.04
CA LYS A 133 18.09 6.91 -3.90
C LYS A 133 17.29 6.78 -2.60
N GLU A 134 16.17 7.49 -2.53
CA GLU A 134 15.21 7.49 -1.43
C GLU A 134 14.19 6.35 -1.57
N ALA A 135 14.27 5.55 -2.63
CA ALA A 135 13.29 4.56 -3.08
C ALA A 135 13.85 3.13 -3.16
N GLU A 136 15.11 2.94 -2.77
CA GLU A 136 15.88 1.72 -3.05
C GLU A 136 15.30 0.48 -2.36
N ASP A 137 14.69 0.64 -1.18
CA ASP A 137 14.27 -0.48 -0.33
C ASP A 137 12.77 -0.76 -0.33
N SER A 138 11.97 -0.03 -1.12
CA SER A 138 10.50 -0.07 -1.04
C SER A 138 9.94 -1.49 -1.12
N GLN A 139 10.34 -2.28 -2.12
CA GLN A 139 9.91 -3.68 -2.25
C GLN A 139 10.40 -4.57 -1.10
N ARG A 140 11.62 -4.37 -0.60
CA ARG A 140 12.16 -5.13 0.53
C ARG A 140 11.34 -4.88 1.80
N LEU A 141 10.95 -3.64 2.04
CA LEU A 141 10.08 -3.28 3.15
C LEU A 141 8.65 -3.80 2.94
N ALA A 142 8.12 -3.75 1.73
CA ALA A 142 6.81 -4.32 1.41
C ALA A 142 6.76 -5.84 1.64
N TYR A 143 7.78 -6.58 1.18
CA TYR A 143 7.90 -8.02 1.47
C TYR A 143 7.96 -8.29 2.97
N PHE A 144 8.73 -7.49 3.73
CA PHE A 144 8.76 -7.62 5.18
C PHE A 144 7.37 -7.54 5.79
N TYR A 145 6.58 -6.51 5.44
CA TYR A 145 5.22 -6.37 5.95
C TYR A 145 4.32 -7.54 5.54
N ILE A 146 4.39 -7.99 4.29
CA ILE A 146 3.56 -9.07 3.76
C ILE A 146 3.89 -10.42 4.40
N GLU A 147 5.17 -10.71 4.67
CA GLU A 147 5.59 -11.95 5.31
C GLU A 147 5.28 -11.99 6.82
N ASN A 148 5.13 -10.82 7.44
CA ASN A 148 4.96 -10.69 8.88
C ASN A 148 3.52 -10.43 9.33
N ILE A 149 2.57 -10.34 8.41
CA ILE A 149 1.15 -10.14 8.70
C ILE A 149 0.39 -11.43 8.93
#